data_AF-A0A974BQ83-F1
#
_entry.id   AF-A0A974BQ83-F1
#
_cell.length_a   1.000
_cell.length_b   1.000
_cell.length_c   1.000
_cell.angle_alpha   90.00
_cell.angle_beta   90.00
_cell.angle_gamma   90.00
#
_symmetry.space_group_name_H-M   'P 1'
#
loop_
_entity.id
_entity.type
_entity.pdbx_description
1 polymer ?
#
loop_
_entity_poly.entity_id
_entity_poly.type
_entity_poly.pdbx_seq_one_letter_code
_entity_poly.pdbx_strand_id
1 'polypeptide(L)'
;IFVHVNRVPYKDVMYFLYMTTEQVILGLFLPLQTLLHEMIHYYQRINGTRILDHGPEFQYHMERINRESGADVTIDHDFYDEYESLKRHSWRCNGPCAQVVRRVMDRTPYSKGHKRECGGEFIKIQEPDDSPPNKRMRLDQ
;
A
#
# COMPACT_ATOMS: atom_id res chain seq x y z
N ILE A 1 -31.98 22.84 -10.29
CA ILE A 1 -30.55 22.66 -9.95
C ILE A 1 -30.36 23.18 -8.53
N PHE A 2 -30.36 22.29 -7.53
CA PHE A 2 -29.98 22.60 -6.15
C PHE A 2 -28.84 21.64 -5.82
N VAL A 3 -27.62 22.17 -5.68
CA VAL A 3 -26.46 21.37 -5.29
C VAL A 3 -26.45 21.31 -3.77
N HIS A 4 -26.75 20.12 -3.23
CA HIS A 4 -26.61 19.84 -1.81
C HIS A 4 -25.12 19.69 -1.48
N VAL A 5 -24.56 20.66 -0.78
CA VAL A 5 -23.20 20.56 -0.22
C VAL A 5 -23.31 19.71 1.04
N ASN A 6 -22.87 18.45 0.97
CA ASN A 6 -22.78 17.58 2.14
C ASN A 6 -21.78 18.18 3.13
N ARG A 7 -22.29 18.64 4.28
CA ARG A 7 -21.45 19.02 5.43
C ARG A 7 -20.79 17.75 5.98
N VAL A 8 -19.46 17.72 5.95
CA VAL A 8 -18.66 16.71 6.65
C VAL A 8 -18.91 16.87 8.17
N PRO A 9 -19.22 15.80 8.91
CA PRO A 9 -19.55 15.90 10.33
C PRO A 9 -18.35 16.39 11.15
N TYR A 10 -18.60 17.37 12.03
CA TYR A 10 -17.65 18.10 12.88
C TYR A 10 -16.82 17.23 13.87
N LYS A 11 -17.02 15.91 13.87
CA LYS A 11 -16.39 14.96 14.81
C LYS A 11 -15.01 14.50 14.34
N ASP A 12 -14.70 14.60 13.05
CA ASP A 12 -13.41 14.19 12.49
C ASP A 12 -12.29 15.24 12.71
N VAL A 13 -12.66 16.50 12.96
CA VAL A 13 -11.69 17.59 13.18
C VAL A 13 -11.18 17.64 14.63
N MET A 14 -11.93 17.04 15.56
CA MET A 14 -11.59 17.05 16.98
C MET A 14 -10.47 16.06 17.33
N TYR A 15 -10.23 15.03 16.51
CA TYR A 15 -9.17 14.04 16.75
C TYR A 15 -7.77 14.68 16.73
N PHE A 16 -7.58 15.71 15.91
CA PHE A 16 -6.32 16.47 15.82
C PHE A 16 -5.99 17.23 17.12
N LEU A 17 -6.99 17.57 17.94
CA LEU A 17 -6.79 18.31 19.19
C LEU A 17 -6.41 17.39 20.38
N TYR A 18 -6.55 16.07 20.23
CA TYR A 18 -6.22 15.08 21.27
C TYR A 18 -4.96 14.25 20.97
N MET A 19 -4.31 14.46 19.82
CA MET A 19 -3.05 13.80 19.51
C MET A 19 -1.93 14.42 20.36
N THR A 20 -1.17 13.58 21.08
CA THR A 20 -0.01 14.06 21.84
C THR A 20 1.03 14.65 20.88
N THR A 21 1.89 15.55 21.35
CA THR A 21 2.99 16.10 20.53
C THR A 21 3.83 15.01 19.89
N GLU A 22 4.02 13.86 20.56
CA GLU A 22 4.67 12.68 20.01
C GLU A 22 3.88 12.04 18.86
N GLN A 23 2.56 11.93 18.97
CA GLN A 23 1.70 11.37 17.90
C GLN A 23 1.62 12.31 16.68
N VAL A 24 1.63 13.63 16.89
CA VAL A 24 1.68 14.62 15.79
C VAL A 24 3.04 14.61 15.10
N ILE A 25 4.13 14.48 15.86
CA ILE A 25 5.49 14.35 15.30
C ILE A 25 5.62 13.04 14.53
N LEU A 26 5.22 11.90 15.12
CA LEU A 26 5.24 10.60 14.44
C LEU A 26 4.34 10.58 13.19
N GLY A 27 3.16 11.20 13.26
CA GLY A 27 2.23 11.31 12.13
C GLY A 27 2.69 12.23 10.99
N LEU A 28 3.60 13.19 11.25
CA LEU A 28 4.18 14.08 10.23
C LEU A 28 5.56 13.63 9.73
N PHE A 29 6.29 12.83 10.51
CA PHE A 29 7.63 12.36 10.15
C PHE A 29 7.61 11.17 9.18
N LEU A 30 6.67 10.23 9.38
CA LEU A 30 6.48 9.08 8.48
C LEU A 30 6.18 9.50 7.01
N PRO A 31 5.33 10.52 6.75
CA PRO A 31 5.15 11.05 5.40
C PRO A 31 6.43 11.60 4.77
N LEU A 32 7.31 12.23 5.56
CA LEU A 32 8.52 12.87 5.03
C LEU A 32 9.57 11.82 4.64
N GLN A 33 9.79 10.80 5.46
CA GLN A 33 10.69 9.69 5.15
C GLN A 33 10.22 8.93 3.90
N THR A 34 8.91 8.66 3.82
CA THR A 34 8.27 8.04 2.66
C THR A 34 8.41 8.90 1.41
N LEU A 35 8.21 10.22 1.51
CA LEU A 35 8.38 11.12 0.37
C LEU A 35 9.82 11.14 -0.12
N LEU A 36 10.80 11.19 0.79
CA LEU A 36 12.21 11.14 0.42
C LEU A 36 12.58 9.82 -0.24
N HIS A 37 12.06 8.69 0.24
CA HIS A 37 12.20 7.37 -0.38
C HIS A 37 11.73 7.39 -1.84
N GLU A 38 10.51 7.87 -2.08
CA GLU A 38 9.95 7.97 -3.44
C GLU A 38 10.69 8.98 -4.33
N MET A 39 11.23 10.07 -3.75
CA MET A 39 12.05 11.02 -4.49
C MET A 39 13.39 10.41 -4.95
N ILE A 40 13.98 9.50 -4.18
CA ILE A 40 15.17 8.74 -4.62
C ILE A 40 14.81 7.82 -5.80
N HIS A 41 13.67 7.13 -5.75
CA HIS A 41 13.18 6.34 -6.89
C HIS A 41 12.89 7.20 -8.12
N TYR A 42 12.30 8.38 -7.93
CA TYR A 42 12.10 9.34 -9.00
C TYR A 42 13.43 9.79 -9.62
N TYR A 43 14.45 10.05 -8.79
CA TYR A 43 15.80 10.37 -9.25
C TYR A 43 16.42 9.24 -10.09
N GLN A 44 16.32 7.99 -9.63
CA GLN A 44 16.78 6.83 -10.42
C GLN A 44 16.07 6.77 -11.79
N ARG A 45 14.75 7.01 -11.83
CA ARG A 45 13.97 6.98 -13.07
C ARG A 45 14.47 8.00 -14.08
N ILE A 46 14.67 9.25 -13.66
CA ILE A 46 15.10 10.33 -14.57
C ILE A 46 16.55 10.14 -15.05
N ASN A 47 17.39 9.44 -14.29
CA ASN A 47 18.77 9.09 -14.68
C ASN A 47 18.87 7.81 -15.51
N GLY A 48 17.74 7.28 -15.99
CA GLY A 48 17.73 6.16 -16.94
C GLY A 48 17.81 4.78 -16.31
N THR A 49 17.71 4.68 -14.99
CA THR A 49 17.62 3.38 -14.30
C THR A 49 16.29 2.72 -14.64
N ARG A 50 16.35 1.58 -15.33
CA ARG A 50 15.17 0.84 -15.79
C ARG A 50 14.47 0.05 -14.69
N ILE A 51 15.22 -0.36 -13.68
CA ILE A 51 14.71 -1.12 -12.53
C ILE A 51 14.73 -0.18 -11.34
N LEU A 52 13.55 0.22 -10.87
CA LEU A 52 13.42 0.97 -9.63
C LEU A 52 13.54 -0.03 -8.49
N ASP A 53 14.73 -0.09 -7.91
CA ASP A 53 15.06 -0.94 -6.78
C ASP A 53 15.90 -0.17 -5.76
N HIS A 54 16.11 -0.82 -4.62
CA HIS A 54 16.94 -0.33 -3.52
C HIS A 54 18.41 -0.75 -3.70
N GLY A 55 18.90 -0.78 -4.94
CA GLY A 55 20.29 -1.11 -5.28
C GLY A 55 21.31 -0.05 -4.84
N PRO A 56 22.59 -0.17 -5.25
CA PRO A 56 23.68 0.68 -4.75
C PRO A 56 23.45 2.18 -4.93
N GLU A 57 22.83 2.60 -6.04
CA GLU A 57 22.44 4.00 -6.28
C GLU A 57 21.43 4.51 -5.26
N PHE A 58 20.39 3.71 -4.97
CA PHE A 58 19.39 4.06 -3.98
C PHE A 58 20.03 4.21 -2.60
N GLN A 59 20.82 3.20 -2.20
CA GLN A 59 21.48 3.16 -0.90
C GLN A 59 22.43 4.35 -0.71
N TYR A 60 23.18 4.70 -1.75
CA TYR A 60 24.04 5.88 -1.75
C TYR A 60 23.25 7.17 -1.47
N HIS A 61 22.14 7.40 -2.16
CA HIS A 61 21.34 8.61 -1.96
C HIS A 61 20.61 8.61 -0.63
N MET A 62 20.10 7.46 -0.19
CA MET A 62 19.48 7.26 1.13
C MET A 62 20.46 7.62 2.26
N GLU A 63 21.65 6.99 2.28
CA GLU A 63 22.68 7.25 3.28
C GLU A 63 23.13 8.71 3.28
N ARG A 64 23.30 9.30 2.09
CA ARG A 64 23.69 10.70 1.95
C ARG A 64 22.63 11.64 2.52
N ILE A 65 21.35 11.42 2.20
CA ILE A 65 20.23 12.23 2.70
C ILE A 65 20.13 12.09 4.22
N ASN A 66 20.17 10.88 4.76
CA ASN A 66 20.10 10.64 6.21
C ASN A 66 21.23 11.37 6.94
N ARG A 67 22.46 11.27 6.43
CA ARG A 67 23.63 11.96 7.01
C ARG A 67 23.54 13.48 6.97
N GLU A 68 23.06 14.05 5.86
CA GLU A 68 23.04 15.51 5.65
C GLU A 68 21.86 16.21 6.32
N SER A 69 20.72 15.52 6.44
CA SER A 69 19.45 16.11 6.92
C SER A 69 19.02 15.64 8.31
N GLY A 70 19.61 14.55 8.83
CA GLY A 70 19.13 13.88 10.02
C GLY A 70 17.81 13.11 9.81
N ALA A 71 17.37 12.96 8.56
CA ALA A 71 16.27 12.06 8.21
C ALA A 71 16.67 10.59 8.47
N ASP A 72 15.67 9.74 8.56
CA ASP A 72 15.84 8.29 8.73
C ASP A 72 15.05 7.58 7.62
N VAL A 73 15.50 7.74 6.38
CA VAL A 73 14.96 7.03 5.23
C VAL A 73 15.47 5.59 5.27
N THR A 74 14.56 4.63 5.18
CA THR A 74 14.86 3.20 5.21
C THR A 74 14.60 2.56 3.84
N ILE A 75 15.16 1.37 3.63
CA ILE A 75 14.85 0.50 2.49
C ILE A 75 13.47 -0.14 2.67
N ASP A 76 13.10 -0.39 3.92
CA ASP A 76 11.84 -1.02 4.26
C ASP A 76 10.68 -0.06 3.97
N HIS A 77 9.59 -0.64 3.46
CA HIS A 77 8.36 0.09 3.30
C HIS A 77 7.58 -0.12 4.59
N ASP A 78 7.46 0.91 5.43
CA ASP A 78 6.71 0.83 6.70
C ASP A 78 5.21 0.50 6.51
N PHE A 79 4.73 0.47 5.26
CA PHE A 79 3.33 0.26 4.90
C PHE A 79 2.96 -1.20 4.59
N TYR A 80 3.68 -2.18 5.14
CA TYR A 80 3.40 -3.58 4.85
C TYR A 80 1.96 -3.94 5.26
N ASP A 81 1.53 -3.53 6.45
CA ASP A 81 0.20 -3.84 6.96
C ASP A 81 -0.89 -3.13 6.16
N GLU A 82 -0.68 -1.86 5.79
CA GLU A 82 -1.55 -1.11 4.90
C GLU A 82 -1.64 -1.79 3.52
N TYR A 83 -0.50 -2.20 2.95
CA TYR A 83 -0.46 -2.90 1.67
C TYR A 83 -1.18 -4.26 1.72
N GLU A 84 -0.97 -5.06 2.77
CA GLU A 84 -1.69 -6.31 2.98
C GLU A 84 -3.20 -6.08 3.12
N SER A 85 -3.61 -5.00 3.79
CA SER A 85 -5.03 -4.63 3.94
C SER A 85 -5.69 -4.28 2.61
N LEU A 86 -4.94 -3.72 1.66
CA LEU A 86 -5.42 -3.38 0.31
C LEU A 86 -5.60 -4.61 -0.61
N LYS A 87 -5.07 -5.78 -0.23
CA LYS A 87 -5.20 -6.99 -1.04
C LYS A 87 -6.59 -7.59 -0.94
N ARG A 88 -7.42 -7.20 -1.92
CA ARG A 88 -8.83 -7.58 -2.04
C ARG A 88 -9.12 -8.74 -2.99
N HIS A 89 -8.12 -9.19 -3.76
CA HIS A 89 -8.25 -10.32 -4.67
C HIS A 89 -7.41 -11.50 -4.19
N SER A 90 -8.00 -12.69 -4.19
CA SER A 90 -7.34 -13.91 -3.75
C SER A 90 -7.46 -15.00 -4.81
N TRP A 91 -6.37 -15.72 -5.06
CA TRP A 91 -6.31 -16.87 -5.96
C TRP A 91 -5.70 -18.07 -5.25
N ARG A 92 -6.18 -19.27 -5.58
CA ARG A 92 -5.64 -20.55 -5.10
C ARG A 92 -5.15 -21.38 -6.27
N CYS A 93 -3.95 -21.94 -6.15
CA CYS A 93 -3.46 -22.90 -7.12
C CYS A 93 -4.28 -24.19 -7.04
N ASN A 94 -4.70 -24.71 -8.21
CA ASN A 94 -5.36 -26.01 -8.33
C ASN A 94 -4.37 -27.20 -8.44
N GLY A 95 -3.07 -26.92 -8.44
CA GLY A 95 -2.01 -27.93 -8.48
C GLY A 95 -1.60 -28.41 -7.09
N PRO A 96 -0.57 -29.28 -7.02
CA PRO A 96 -0.14 -29.92 -5.77
C PRO A 96 0.31 -28.94 -4.69
N CYS A 97 0.73 -27.72 -5.04
CA CYS A 97 1.19 -26.74 -4.05
C CYS A 97 0.05 -26.10 -3.23
N ALA A 98 -1.19 -26.12 -3.74
CA ALA A 98 -2.36 -25.48 -3.14
C ALA A 98 -2.15 -24.02 -2.65
N GLN A 99 -1.15 -23.32 -3.19
CA GLN A 99 -0.73 -21.99 -2.72
C GLN A 99 -1.86 -20.97 -2.90
N VAL A 100 -2.04 -20.11 -1.89
CA VAL A 100 -2.94 -18.96 -1.95
C VAL A 100 -2.12 -17.69 -2.13
N VAL A 101 -2.47 -16.90 -3.14
CA VAL A 101 -1.84 -15.61 -3.42
C VAL A 101 -2.90 -14.52 -3.29
N ARG A 102 -2.57 -13.43 -2.60
CA ARG A 102 -3.41 -12.24 -2.47
C ARG A 102 -2.77 -11.08 -3.23
N ARG A 103 -3.56 -10.26 -3.93
CA ARG A 103 -3.08 -9.06 -4.66
C ARG A 103 -4.08 -7.91 -4.54
N VAL A 104 -3.55 -6.70 -4.69
CA VAL A 104 -4.32 -5.45 -4.77
C VAL A 104 -5.03 -5.33 -6.12
N MET A 105 -4.36 -5.71 -7.21
CA MET A 105 -4.87 -5.65 -8.57
C MET A 105 -5.46 -6.98 -8.99
N ASP A 106 -6.56 -6.95 -9.74
CA ASP A 106 -7.17 -8.13 -10.34
C ASP A 106 -6.33 -8.66 -11.50
N ARG A 107 -5.29 -9.41 -11.16
CA ARG A 107 -4.37 -10.00 -12.12
C ARG A 107 -3.95 -11.38 -11.65
N THR A 108 -4.27 -12.39 -12.45
CA THR A 108 -3.90 -13.77 -12.18
C THR A 108 -2.39 -13.88 -11.91
N PRO A 109 -1.98 -14.49 -10.79
CA PRO A 109 -0.58 -14.74 -10.51
C PRO A 109 0.06 -15.63 -11.59
N TYR A 110 1.25 -15.26 -12.03
CA TYR A 110 2.02 -16.07 -12.97
C TYR A 110 3.51 -15.96 -12.67
N SER A 111 4.19 -17.10 -12.61
CA SER A 111 5.65 -17.17 -12.66
C SER A 111 6.08 -18.40 -13.45
N LYS A 112 7.16 -18.27 -14.24
CA LYS A 112 7.72 -19.39 -15.01
C LYS A 112 8.19 -20.53 -14.11
N GLY A 113 8.71 -20.20 -12.90
CA GLY A 113 9.14 -21.18 -11.90
C GLY A 113 7.96 -22.03 -11.41
N HIS A 114 6.88 -21.39 -10.96
CA HIS A 114 5.68 -22.09 -10.50
C HIS A 114 5.10 -23.00 -11.60
N LYS A 115 5.04 -22.54 -12.85
CA LYS A 115 4.52 -23.38 -13.95
C LYS A 115 5.38 -24.62 -14.20
N ARG A 116 6.70 -24.54 -13.98
CA ARG A 116 7.62 -25.69 -14.12
C ARG A 116 7.55 -26.65 -12.94
N GLU A 117 7.50 -26.12 -11.71
CA GLU A 117 7.56 -26.92 -10.48
C GLU A 117 6.22 -27.53 -10.08
N CYS A 118 5.14 -26.75 -10.20
CA CYS A 118 3.79 -27.15 -9.80
C CYS A 118 2.92 -27.59 -10.98
N GLY A 119 3.05 -26.91 -12.14
CA GLY A 119 2.21 -27.16 -13.32
C GLY A 119 0.77 -26.62 -13.21
N GLY A 120 0.30 -26.39 -11.98
CA GLY A 120 -1.03 -25.87 -11.67
C GLY A 120 -1.25 -24.42 -12.09
N GLU A 121 -2.51 -24.02 -12.06
CA GLU A 121 -3.01 -22.70 -12.43
C GLU A 121 -3.72 -22.05 -11.24
N PHE A 122 -3.65 -20.73 -11.18
CA PHE A 122 -4.26 -19.95 -10.10
C PHE A 122 -5.72 -19.64 -10.44
N ILE A 123 -6.63 -20.25 -9.68
CA ILE A 123 -8.07 -20.04 -9.79
C ILE A 123 -8.50 -18.99 -8.78
N LYS A 124 -9.32 -18.03 -9.20
CA LYS A 124 -9.80 -16.96 -8.34
C LYS A 124 -10.75 -17.51 -7.28
N ILE A 125 -10.54 -17.12 -6.02
CA ILE A 125 -11.35 -17.57 -4.87
C ILE A 125 -12.01 -16.42 -4.11
N GLN A 126 -11.58 -15.18 -4.34
CA GLN A 126 -12.19 -14.00 -3.73
C GLN A 126 -12.11 -12.80 -4.68
N GLU A 127 -13.23 -12.09 -4.77
CA GLU A 127 -13.36 -10.76 -5.35
C GLU A 127 -13.83 -9.76 -4.28
N PRO A 128 -13.46 -8.48 -4.39
CA PRO A 128 -14.09 -7.43 -3.62
C PRO A 128 -15.58 -7.40 -3.94
N ASP A 129 -16.40 -7.23 -2.91
CA ASP A 129 -17.83 -7.04 -3.07
C ASP A 129 -18.05 -5.66 -3.70
N ASP A 130 -18.44 -5.59 -4.99
CA ASP A 130 -18.79 -4.34 -5.66
C ASP A 130 -20.11 -3.73 -5.14
N SER A 131 -20.67 -4.32 -4.08
CA SER A 131 -21.85 -3.82 -3.39
C SER A 131 -21.56 -2.44 -2.76
N PRO A 132 -22.24 -1.36 -3.17
CA PRO A 132 -22.21 -0.12 -2.39
C PRO A 132 -22.65 -0.44 -0.96
N PRO A 133 -22.09 0.23 0.08
CA PRO A 133 -22.34 -0.12 1.47
C PRO A 133 -23.86 -0.21 1.71
N ASN A 134 -24.32 -1.42 1.98
CA ASN A 134 -25.73 -1.77 2.07
C ASN A 134 -26.35 -1.04 3.26
N LYS A 135 -26.93 0.15 3.03
CA LYS A 135 -27.85 0.79 3.97
C LYS A 135 -29.14 -0.02 4.02
N ARG A 136 -29.11 -1.15 4.71
CA ARG A 136 -30.30 -1.72 5.32
C ARG A 136 -30.20 -1.49 6.81
N MET A 137 -30.55 -0.26 7.22
CA MET A 137 -31.15 -0.04 8.53
C MET A 137 -32.32 -1.01 8.62
N ARG A 138 -32.27 -1.93 9.59
CA ARG A 138 -33.48 -2.62 10.03
C ARG A 138 -34.48 -1.55 10.45
N LEU A 139 -35.59 -1.44 9.70
CA LEU A 139 -36.82 -0.90 10.24
C LEU A 139 -37.48 -2.08 10.93
N ASP A 140 -37.22 -2.21 12.22
CA ASP A 140 -37.97 -3.08 13.11
C ASP A 140 -39.36 -2.44 13.29
N GLN A 141 -40.40 -3.18 12.93
CA GLN A 141 -41.78 -2.95 13.38
C GLN A 141 -42.03 -3.80 14.61
#